data_AF-A0A350D9L4-F1
#
_entry.id   AF-A0A350D9L4-F1
#
_cell.length_a   1.000
_cell.length_b   1.000
_cell.length_c   1.000
_cell.angle_alpha   90.00
_cell.angle_beta   90.00
_cell.angle_gamma   90.00
#
_symmetry.space_group_name_H-M   'P 1'
#
loop_
_entity.id
_entity.type
_entity.pdbx_description
1 polymer ?
#
loop_
_entity_poly.entity_id
_entity_poly.type
_entity_poly.pdbx_seq_one_letter_code
_entity_poly.pdbx_strand_id
1 'polypeptide(L)'
;MIDIIDTHVHIEEIEDLELVLNRAKEANVASLIAVGSDCSSNKEILRLSREVNLLKIYPALGIHPGNINLDEFETTLKSIEENISKVTAIGEIGLDYWYKSVKKNQAEREKQHKIFNLQLELAKKYSKPVIIHSRGAWEECYKIVKDKE
;
A
#
# COMPACT_ATOMS: atom_id res chain seq x y z
N MET A 1 -2.82 -0.08 -30.14
CA MET A 1 -2.89 0.63 -28.84
C MET A 1 -2.22 -0.25 -27.80
N ILE A 2 -1.54 0.35 -26.82
CA ILE A 2 -0.85 -0.39 -25.75
C ILE A 2 -1.74 -0.30 -24.51
N ASP A 3 -1.98 -1.43 -23.86
CA ASP A 3 -2.68 -1.47 -22.58
C ASP A 3 -1.77 -0.93 -21.47
N ILE A 4 -2.28 0.03 -20.70
CA ILE A 4 -1.55 0.66 -19.61
C ILE A 4 -2.02 0.06 -18.27
N ILE A 5 -1.08 -0.14 -17.35
CA ILE A 5 -1.37 -0.51 -15.97
C ILE A 5 -0.90 0.64 -15.08
N ASP A 6 -1.82 1.21 -14.30
CA ASP A 6 -1.43 2.12 -13.22
C ASP A 6 -0.98 1.27 -12.03
N THR A 7 0.31 1.30 -11.71
CA THR A 7 0.90 0.43 -10.69
C THR A 7 0.71 0.92 -9.26
N HIS A 8 0.16 2.12 -9.05
CA HIS A 8 0.00 2.70 -7.72
C HIS A 8 -1.05 3.81 -7.69
N VAL A 9 -2.22 3.53 -7.11
CA VAL A 9 -3.28 4.54 -6.97
C VAL A 9 -4.08 4.34 -5.66
N HIS A 10 -4.35 5.44 -4.96
CA HIS A 10 -5.26 5.50 -3.81
C HIS A 10 -6.70 5.76 -4.32
N ILE A 11 -7.35 4.73 -4.85
CA ILE A 11 -8.64 4.88 -5.56
C ILE A 11 -9.81 5.25 -4.64
N GLU A 12 -9.71 4.91 -3.36
CA GLU A 12 -10.71 5.15 -2.33
C GLU A 12 -10.81 6.63 -1.95
N GLU A 13 -9.78 7.42 -2.29
CA GLU A 13 -9.74 8.87 -2.07
C GLU A 13 -10.35 9.67 -3.25
N ILE A 14 -10.70 9.00 -4.34
CA ILE A 14 -11.16 9.65 -5.57
C ILE A 14 -12.64 10.02 -5.46
N GLU A 15 -12.93 11.31 -5.52
CA GLU A 15 -14.27 11.84 -5.75
C GLU A 15 -14.77 11.48 -7.17
N ASP A 16 -16.05 11.12 -7.29
CA ASP A 16 -16.67 10.68 -8.55
C ASP A 16 -15.90 9.55 -9.27
N LEU A 17 -15.57 8.50 -8.51
CA LEU A 17 -14.79 7.35 -8.99
C LEU A 17 -15.24 6.80 -10.35
N GLU A 18 -16.55 6.71 -10.61
CA GLU A 18 -17.09 6.23 -11.88
C GLU A 18 -16.65 7.09 -13.08
N LEU A 19 -16.66 8.42 -12.92
CA LEU A 19 -16.22 9.36 -13.97
C LEU A 19 -14.73 9.19 -14.25
N VAL A 20 -13.92 9.06 -13.19
CA VAL A 20 -12.46 8.89 -13.34
C VAL A 20 -12.12 7.57 -13.99
N LEU A 21 -12.80 6.48 -13.63
CA LEU A 21 -12.57 5.17 -14.25
C LEU A 21 -12.97 5.14 -15.73
N ASN A 22 -14.05 5.84 -16.11
CA ASN A 22 -14.41 5.98 -17.52
C ASN A 22 -13.32 6.72 -18.32
N ARG A 23 -12.79 7.83 -17.77
CA ARG A 23 -11.67 8.56 -18.39
C ARG A 23 -10.39 7.72 -18.48
N ALA A 24 -10.09 6.94 -17.44
CA ALA A 24 -8.96 6.03 -17.44
C ALA A 24 -9.09 4.96 -18.54
N LYS A 25 -10.29 4.41 -18.71
CA LYS A 25 -10.60 3.46 -19.79
C LYS A 25 -10.45 4.09 -21.18
N GLU A 26 -10.95 5.31 -21.38
CA GLU A 26 -10.75 6.07 -22.64
C GLU A 26 -9.27 6.33 -22.93
N ALA A 27 -8.43 6.44 -21.90
CA ALA A 27 -6.99 6.58 -21.99
C ALA A 27 -6.22 5.25 -22.15
N ASN A 28 -6.92 4.12 -22.33
CA ASN A 28 -6.35 2.76 -22.41
C ASN A 28 -5.69 2.24 -21.13
N VAL A 29 -6.09 2.74 -19.96
CA VAL A 29 -5.78 2.07 -18.69
C VAL A 29 -6.62 0.80 -18.63
N ALA A 30 -5.96 -0.36 -18.70
CA ALA A 30 -6.63 -1.66 -18.68
C ALA A 30 -6.86 -2.17 -17.26
N SER A 31 -5.95 -1.81 -16.34
CA SER A 31 -6.02 -2.20 -14.93
C SER A 31 -5.26 -1.25 -14.04
N LEU A 32 -5.53 -1.34 -12.74
CA LEU A 32 -4.86 -0.55 -11.73
C LEU A 32 -4.52 -1.39 -10.49
N ILE A 33 -3.48 -0.98 -9.78
CA ILE A 33 -3.12 -1.52 -8.46
C ILE A 33 -3.55 -0.49 -7.40
N ALA A 34 -4.63 -0.81 -6.69
CA ALA A 34 -5.18 0.02 -5.63
C ALA A 34 -4.42 -0.25 -4.33
N VAL A 35 -3.78 0.77 -3.77
CA VAL A 35 -2.91 0.65 -2.59
C VAL A 35 -3.57 1.18 -1.34
N GLY A 36 -3.56 0.40 -0.26
CA GLY A 36 -4.11 0.82 1.02
C GLY A 36 -3.06 1.37 1.96
N SER A 37 -3.47 2.30 2.82
CA SER A 37 -2.64 3.01 3.78
C SER A 37 -2.92 2.66 5.24
N ASP A 38 -4.12 2.13 5.57
CA ASP A 38 -4.52 1.73 6.92
C ASP A 38 -5.68 0.73 6.93
N CYS A 39 -6.19 0.36 8.11
CA CYS A 39 -7.28 -0.60 8.27
C CYS A 39 -8.55 -0.22 7.51
N SER A 40 -8.91 1.06 7.51
CA SER A 40 -10.14 1.54 6.86
C SER A 40 -9.98 1.51 5.35
N SER A 41 -8.88 2.09 4.85
CA SER A 41 -8.59 2.14 3.42
C SER A 41 -8.43 0.73 2.83
N ASN A 42 -7.78 -0.19 3.56
CA ASN A 42 -7.61 -1.58 3.13
C ASN A 42 -8.96 -2.30 2.93
N LYS A 43 -9.93 -2.07 3.84
CA LYS A 43 -11.28 -2.63 3.71
C LYS A 43 -12.01 -2.06 2.50
N GLU A 44 -11.86 -0.76 2.27
CA GLU A 44 -12.50 -0.07 1.16
C GLU A 44 -11.93 -0.54 -0.19
N ILE A 45 -10.62 -0.71 -0.31
CA ILE A 45 -9.99 -1.27 -1.50
C ILE A 45 -10.48 -2.69 -1.80
N LEU A 46 -10.62 -3.55 -0.79
CA LEU A 46 -11.20 -4.89 -0.96
C LEU A 46 -12.69 -4.85 -1.36
N ARG A 47 -13.43 -3.82 -0.96
CA ARG A 47 -14.81 -3.59 -1.41
C ARG A 47 -14.82 -3.17 -2.87
N LEU A 48 -14.10 -2.11 -3.20
CA LEU A 48 -14.00 -1.56 -4.55
C LEU A 48 -13.50 -2.61 -5.55
N SER A 49 -12.50 -3.43 -5.18
CA SER A 49 -11.97 -4.47 -6.06
C SER A 49 -12.98 -5.58 -6.40
N ARG A 50 -14.10 -5.68 -5.67
CA ARG A 50 -15.18 -6.64 -5.91
C ARG A 50 -16.37 -5.99 -6.62
N GLU A 51 -16.68 -4.74 -6.31
CA GLU A 51 -17.90 -4.07 -6.76
C GLU A 51 -17.70 -3.29 -8.07
N VAL A 52 -16.51 -2.74 -8.30
CA VAL A 52 -16.20 -1.99 -9.52
C VAL A 52 -15.86 -2.95 -10.66
N ASN A 53 -16.61 -2.84 -11.76
CA ASN A 53 -16.44 -3.68 -12.95
C ASN A 53 -15.95 -2.91 -14.20
N LEU A 54 -15.79 -1.59 -14.10
CA LEU A 54 -15.36 -0.76 -15.24
C LEU A 54 -13.91 -1.01 -15.65
N LEU A 55 -13.04 -1.29 -14.68
CA LEU A 55 -11.63 -1.62 -14.84
C LEU A 55 -11.25 -2.74 -13.88
N LYS A 56 -10.21 -3.51 -14.23
CA LYS A 56 -9.67 -4.52 -13.32
C LYS A 56 -8.86 -3.84 -12.21
N ILE A 57 -9.30 -4.04 -10.97
CA ILE A 57 -8.64 -3.52 -9.77
C ILE A 57 -7.89 -4.67 -9.08
N TYR A 58 -6.59 -4.50 -8.91
CA TYR A 58 -5.72 -5.40 -8.15
C TYR A 58 -5.45 -4.77 -6.78
N PRO A 59 -5.94 -5.36 -5.68
CA PRO A 59 -5.75 -4.77 -4.37
C PRO A 59 -4.33 -5.03 -3.86
N ALA A 60 -3.70 -4.00 -3.33
CA ALA A 60 -2.51 -4.04 -2.50
C ALA A 60 -2.85 -3.45 -1.13
N LEU A 61 -2.54 -4.19 -0.06
CA LEU A 61 -2.92 -3.78 1.30
C LEU A 61 -1.67 -3.55 2.15
N GLY A 62 -1.70 -2.50 2.97
CA GLY A 62 -0.57 -2.08 3.76
C GLY A 62 -0.93 -1.14 4.90
N ILE A 63 0.10 -0.71 5.62
CA ILE A 63 0.10 0.32 6.64
C ILE A 63 1.17 1.31 6.21
N HIS A 64 0.73 2.46 5.73
CA HIS A 64 1.58 3.55 5.27
C HIS A 64 2.34 4.14 6.47
N PRO A 65 3.64 4.52 6.32
CA PRO A 65 4.45 5.08 7.42
C PRO A 65 3.86 6.33 8.09
N GLY A 66 2.97 7.04 7.39
CA GLY A 66 2.25 8.20 7.92
C GLY A 66 0.98 7.87 8.72
N ASN A 67 0.41 6.66 8.57
CA ASN A 67 -0.90 6.30 9.11
C ASN A 67 -0.82 5.25 10.23
N ILE A 68 0.37 5.05 10.82
CA ILE A 68 0.58 4.04 11.86
C ILE A 68 -0.23 4.40 13.12
N ASN A 69 -1.25 3.60 13.40
CA ASN A 69 -1.97 3.58 14.68
C ASN A 69 -1.45 2.43 15.57
N LEU A 70 -0.89 2.76 16.74
CA LEU A 70 -0.30 1.77 17.65
C LEU A 70 -1.32 0.85 18.32
N ASP A 71 -2.58 1.27 18.42
CA ASP A 71 -3.64 0.47 19.02
C ASP A 71 -4.27 -0.51 18.01
N GLU A 72 -4.04 -0.30 16.71
CA GLU A 72 -4.74 -1.02 15.63
C GLU A 72 -3.80 -1.76 14.67
N PHE A 73 -2.48 -1.52 14.70
CA PHE A 73 -1.57 -2.09 13.69
C PHE A 73 -1.60 -3.63 13.68
N GLU A 74 -1.69 -4.29 14.85
CA GLU A 74 -1.75 -5.76 14.92
C GLU A 74 -3.01 -6.30 14.27
N THR A 75 -4.17 -5.69 14.56
CA THR A 75 -5.45 -6.03 13.94
C THR A 75 -5.40 -5.79 12.43
N THR A 76 -4.75 -4.72 12.00
CA THR A 76 -4.58 -4.39 10.58
C THR A 76 -3.71 -5.42 9.86
N LEU A 77 -2.55 -5.77 10.42
CA LEU A 77 -1.66 -6.81 9.89
C LEU A 77 -2.37 -8.16 9.77
N LYS A 78 -3.13 -8.54 10.81
CA LYS A 78 -3.94 -9.76 10.78
C LYS A 78 -4.98 -9.73 9.67
N SER A 79 -5.66 -8.61 9.47
CA SER A 79 -6.66 -8.46 8.40
C SER A 79 -6.04 -8.54 7.00
N ILE A 80 -4.83 -7.99 6.81
CA ILE A 80 -4.05 -8.13 5.58
C ILE A 80 -3.74 -9.62 5.34
N GLU A 81 -3.24 -10.31 6.36
CA GLU A 81 -2.90 -11.74 6.28
C GLU A 81 -4.12 -12.62 5.98
N GLU A 82 -5.27 -12.35 6.60
CA GLU A 82 -6.54 -13.06 6.33
C GLU A 82 -7.01 -12.91 4.88
N ASN A 83 -6.66 -11.81 4.21
CA ASN A 83 -7.03 -11.53 2.83
C ASN A 83 -5.90 -11.77 1.83
N ILE A 84 -4.77 -12.32 2.26
CA ILE A 84 -3.53 -12.41 1.47
C ILE A 84 -3.69 -13.12 0.12
N SER A 85 -4.64 -14.05 -0.01
CA SER A 85 -4.94 -14.75 -1.27
C SER A 85 -5.59 -13.86 -2.32
N LYS A 86 -6.26 -12.78 -1.92
CA LYS A 86 -6.92 -11.79 -2.80
C LYS A 86 -6.00 -10.65 -3.18
N VAL A 87 -4.92 -10.46 -2.42
CA VAL A 87 -4.00 -9.33 -2.51
C VAL A 87 -2.88 -9.60 -3.51
N THR A 88 -2.62 -8.66 -4.41
CA THR A 88 -1.56 -8.76 -5.42
C THR A 88 -0.18 -8.37 -4.86
N ALA A 89 -0.13 -7.41 -3.93
CA ALA A 89 1.11 -6.95 -3.29
C ALA A 89 0.86 -6.44 -1.86
N ILE A 90 1.88 -6.42 -1.02
CA ILE A 90 1.82 -5.73 0.28
C ILE A 90 2.25 -4.27 0.07
N GLY A 91 1.34 -3.33 0.28
CA GLY A 91 1.55 -1.93 -0.11
C GLY A 91 0.33 -1.05 0.17
N GLU A 92 0.49 0.23 0.48
CA GLU A 92 1.75 0.98 0.51
C GLU A 92 2.46 0.87 1.89
N ILE A 93 3.74 0.48 1.89
CA ILE A 93 4.56 0.28 3.10
C ILE A 93 5.88 1.01 2.99
N GLY A 94 6.59 1.27 4.09
CA GLY A 94 7.95 1.82 4.00
C GLY A 94 8.27 2.86 5.07
N LEU A 95 9.02 3.89 4.68
CA LEU A 95 9.51 4.94 5.57
C LEU A 95 9.22 6.33 4.97
N ASP A 96 8.82 7.27 5.83
CA ASP A 96 8.64 8.67 5.45
C ASP A 96 9.39 9.59 6.41
N TYR A 97 10.60 9.96 6.01
CA TYR A 97 11.43 10.88 6.77
C TYR A 97 11.26 12.30 6.28
N TRP A 98 10.23 12.66 5.52
CA TRP A 98 10.03 14.04 5.09
C TRP A 98 9.53 14.94 6.22
N TYR A 99 8.64 14.41 7.05
CA TYR A 99 8.00 15.15 8.13
C TYR A 99 9.02 15.56 9.21
N LYS A 100 8.95 16.82 9.66
CA LYS A 100 9.84 17.33 10.72
C LYS A 100 9.72 16.53 12.02
N SER A 101 8.51 16.06 12.34
CA SER A 101 8.23 15.19 13.48
C SER A 101 9.05 13.91 13.42
N VAL A 102 9.17 13.28 12.24
CA VAL A 102 9.95 12.05 12.04
C VAL A 102 11.44 12.33 11.88
N LYS A 103 11.83 13.40 11.17
CA LYS A 103 13.24 13.75 10.97
C LYS A 103 13.98 13.96 12.28
N LYS A 104 13.33 14.54 13.30
CA LYS A 104 13.95 14.93 14.57
C LYS A 104 13.60 14.00 15.73
N ASN A 105 12.78 12.98 15.51
CA ASN A 105 12.34 12.06 16.56
C ASN A 105 12.75 10.63 16.20
N GLN A 106 13.70 10.10 16.97
CA GLN A 106 14.18 8.74 16.80
C GLN A 106 13.09 7.69 17.08
N ALA A 107 12.23 7.91 18.07
CA ALA A 107 11.14 6.99 18.40
C ALA A 107 10.12 6.85 17.25
N GLU A 108 9.83 7.94 16.53
CA GLU A 108 8.97 7.89 15.34
C GLU A 108 9.61 7.10 14.18
N ARG A 109 10.93 7.22 14.01
CA ARG A 109 11.65 6.42 13.01
C ARG A 109 11.62 4.94 13.38
N GLU A 110 11.91 4.60 14.63
CA GLU A 110 11.86 3.23 15.14
C GLU A 110 10.47 2.62 15.00
N LYS A 111 9.41 3.43 15.21
CA LYS A 111 8.03 3.03 14.95
C LYS A 111 7.82 2.65 13.48
N GLN A 112 8.21 3.52 12.54
CA GLN A 112 8.11 3.22 11.10
C GLN A 112 8.92 1.97 10.72
N HIS A 113 10.14 1.86 11.22
CA HIS A 113 11.01 0.69 11.01
C HIS A 113 10.36 -0.60 11.49
N LYS A 114 9.81 -0.62 12.71
CA LYS A 114 9.13 -1.79 13.26
C LYS A 114 7.98 -2.24 12.37
N ILE A 115 7.09 -1.31 12.00
CA ILE A 115 5.91 -1.62 11.19
C ILE A 115 6.29 -2.01 9.76
N PHE A 116 7.28 -1.35 9.17
CA PHE A 116 7.79 -1.72 7.84
C PHE A 116 8.37 -3.15 7.85
N ASN A 117 9.20 -3.49 8.84
CA ASN A 117 9.77 -4.82 8.98
C ASN A 117 8.70 -5.91 9.11
N LEU A 118 7.67 -5.71 9.94
CA LEU A 118 6.57 -6.67 10.09
C LEU A 118 5.83 -6.94 8.78
N GLN A 119 5.63 -5.90 7.96
CA GLN A 119 4.98 -6.03 6.67
C GLN A 119 5.86 -6.72 5.63
N LEU A 120 7.18 -6.50 5.67
CA LEU A 120 8.13 -7.22 4.82
C LEU A 120 8.20 -8.70 5.19
N GLU A 121 8.18 -9.06 6.48
CA GLU A 121 8.09 -10.46 6.91
C GLU A 121 6.81 -11.13 6.40
N LEU A 122 5.68 -10.42 6.47
CA LEU A 122 4.41 -10.91 5.93
C LEU A 122 4.49 -11.12 4.40
N ALA A 123 5.07 -10.16 3.68
CA ALA A 123 5.27 -10.27 2.23
C ALA A 123 6.16 -11.49 1.88
N LYS A 124 7.27 -11.67 2.60
CA LYS A 124 8.18 -12.82 2.43
C LYS A 124 7.49 -14.15 2.73
N LYS A 125 6.74 -14.23 3.84
CA LYS A 125 5.99 -15.43 4.25
C LYS A 125 5.03 -15.92 3.16
N TYR A 126 4.41 -15.01 2.42
CA TYR A 126 3.40 -15.34 1.40
C TYR A 126 3.88 -15.10 -0.04
N SER A 127 5.18 -14.90 -0.24
CA SER A 127 5.80 -14.63 -1.55
C SER A 127 5.09 -13.52 -2.33
N LYS A 128 4.76 -12.41 -1.65
CA LYS A 128 4.11 -11.25 -2.25
C LYS A 128 5.14 -10.19 -2.64
N PRO A 129 4.97 -9.53 -3.81
CA PRO A 129 5.64 -8.28 -4.10
C PRO A 129 5.30 -7.20 -3.06
N VAL A 130 6.15 -6.18 -2.96
CA VAL A 130 5.95 -5.02 -2.06
C VAL A 130 5.92 -3.71 -2.84
N ILE A 131 5.11 -2.76 -2.37
CA ILE A 131 5.04 -1.40 -2.91
C ILE A 131 5.52 -0.43 -1.83
N ILE A 132 6.61 0.29 -2.12
CA ILE A 132 7.42 0.96 -1.09
C ILE A 132 7.32 2.48 -1.20
N HIS A 133 6.77 3.10 -0.15
CA HIS A 133 6.95 4.52 0.14
C HIS A 133 8.34 4.75 0.74
N SER A 134 9.09 5.69 0.17
CA SER A 134 10.48 5.91 0.58
C SER A 134 10.88 7.38 0.63
N ARG A 135 9.90 8.27 0.87
CA ARG A 135 10.10 9.71 0.79
C ARG A 135 11.12 10.19 1.84
N GLY A 136 12.27 10.69 1.36
CA GLY A 136 13.39 11.12 2.20
C GLY A 136 14.11 9.99 2.93
N ALA A 137 13.82 8.73 2.59
CA ALA A 137 14.31 7.54 3.28
C ALA A 137 14.71 6.40 2.31
N TRP A 138 14.91 6.71 1.02
CA TRP A 138 15.18 5.73 -0.03
C TRP A 138 16.32 4.76 0.29
N GLU A 139 17.49 5.26 0.69
CA GLU A 139 18.64 4.42 0.99
C GLU A 139 18.38 3.46 2.16
N GLU A 140 17.64 3.93 3.16
CA GLU A 140 17.26 3.14 4.33
C GLU A 140 16.27 2.05 3.95
N CYS A 141 15.23 2.39 3.17
CA CYS A 141 14.29 1.41 2.63
C CYS A 141 15.01 0.33 1.82
N TYR A 142 15.94 0.72 0.94
CA TYR A 142 16.71 -0.22 0.13
C TYR A 142 17.52 -1.19 0.98
N LYS A 143 18.24 -0.70 2.00
CA LYS A 143 19.02 -1.55 2.92
C LYS A 143 18.14 -2.58 3.62
N ILE A 144 17.04 -2.14 4.23
CA ILE A 144 16.11 -3.03 4.96
C ILE A 144 15.54 -4.13 4.05
N VAL A 145 15.17 -3.79 2.81
CA VAL A 145 14.60 -4.76 1.87
C VAL A 145 15.65 -5.75 1.39
N LYS A 146 16.85 -5.26 1.06
CA LYS A 146 17.96 -6.09 0.61
C LYS A 146 18.40 -7.10 1.66
N ASP A 147 18.39 -6.72 2.94
CA ASP A 147 18.72 -7.61 4.06
C ASP A 147 17.69 -8.75 4.24
N LYS A 148 16.53 -8.66 3.56
CA LYS A 148 15.45 -9.65 3.61
C LYS A 148 15.31 -10.49 2.35
N GLU A 149 16.10 -10.28 1.31
CA GLU A 149 16.20 -11.21 0.17
C GLU A 149 16.80 -12.55 0.66
#